data_AF-A0ABD1FU83-F1
#
_entry.id   AF-A0ABD1FU83-F1
#
_cell.length_a   1.000
_cell.length_b   1.000
_cell.length_c   1.000
_cell.angle_alpha   90.00
_cell.angle_beta   90.00
_cell.angle_gamma   90.00
#
_symmetry.space_group_name_H-M   'P 1'
#
loop_
_entity.id
_entity.type
_entity.pdbx_description
1 polymer ?
#
loop_
_entity_poly.entity_id
_entity_poly.type
_entity_poly.pdbx_seq_one_letter_code
_entity_poly.pdbx_strand_id
1 'polypeptide(L)'
;MSTSGRPTSVAAGDMQMVVVADRAPATLPPRPPPPSSSSSALVEYTPPAANPEDEDLEIKLRRIIECVPVRVSNTSGSSAGSGSGDFHQYRQMRRTEQDRLARMDADFQKRKEITEFAQRREERLKAAEERTAKKRLKRLKKKLKKKDKKCKTDGGGDDGQKEQSSDEGGDSDNEEA
;
A
#
# COMPACT_ATOMS: atom_id res chain seq x y z
N MET A 1 3.83 -2.19 52.19
CA MET A 1 4.26 -3.58 52.45
C MET A 1 5.30 -3.93 51.38
N SER A 2 6.55 -4.05 51.80
CA SER A 2 7.70 -4.47 50.99
C SER A 2 7.82 -5.99 50.94
N THR A 3 8.55 -6.49 49.94
CA THR A 3 9.13 -7.84 49.65
C THR A 3 8.63 -8.35 48.30
N SER A 4 9.41 -8.95 47.39
CA SER A 4 10.84 -9.06 47.11
C SER A 4 10.91 -9.85 45.79
N GLY A 5 11.80 -9.49 44.86
CA GLY A 5 11.86 -10.14 43.54
C GLY A 5 12.63 -11.48 43.47
N ARG A 6 12.38 -12.18 42.35
CA ARG A 6 13.27 -13.08 41.54
C ARG A 6 13.85 -14.36 42.20
N PRO A 7 14.48 -15.30 41.45
CA PRO A 7 14.35 -15.75 40.04
C PRO A 7 14.30 -17.30 39.87
N THR A 8 14.10 -17.72 38.61
CA THR A 8 14.38 -19.00 37.92
C THR A 8 15.32 -20.02 38.57
N SER A 9 14.96 -21.32 38.47
CA SER A 9 15.92 -22.44 38.48
C SER A 9 15.72 -23.35 37.26
N VAL A 10 16.86 -23.71 36.68
CA VAL A 10 17.06 -24.52 35.47
C VAL A 10 17.35 -25.96 35.92
N ALA A 11 16.73 -26.97 35.30
CA ALA A 11 17.21 -28.35 35.29
C ALA A 11 16.63 -29.03 34.03
N ALA A 12 17.38 -29.13 32.94
CA ALA A 12 18.37 -30.18 32.69
C ALA A 12 17.73 -31.58 32.55
N GLY A 13 17.50 -31.97 31.29
CA GLY A 13 17.76 -33.31 30.77
C GLY A 13 16.74 -34.42 31.07
N ASP A 14 15.94 -34.77 30.06
CA ASP A 14 15.79 -36.19 29.69
C ASP A 14 15.36 -36.29 28.21
N MET A 15 16.32 -36.17 27.28
CA MET A 15 16.09 -36.49 25.87
C MET A 15 16.41 -37.97 25.67
N GLN A 16 15.41 -38.83 25.87
CA GLN A 16 15.52 -40.25 25.54
C GLN A 16 15.61 -40.41 24.01
N MET A 17 16.83 -40.68 23.54
CA MET A 17 17.11 -41.11 22.17
C MET A 17 16.65 -42.56 22.01
N VAL A 18 15.46 -42.78 21.48
CA VAL A 18 15.03 -44.12 21.03
C VAL A 18 15.59 -44.35 19.63
N VAL A 19 16.59 -45.22 19.53
CA VAL A 19 17.06 -45.78 18.26
C VAL A 19 15.96 -46.70 17.74
N VAL A 20 15.18 -46.22 16.76
CA VAL A 20 14.27 -47.08 15.99
C VAL A 20 15.10 -47.80 14.94
N ALA A 21 15.14 -49.12 15.06
CA ALA A 21 15.82 -50.03 14.15
C ALA A 21 15.40 -49.82 12.68
N ASP A 22 16.36 -49.98 11.78
CA ASP A 22 16.17 -49.97 10.32
C ASP A 22 15.03 -50.91 9.90
N ARG A 23 13.89 -50.32 9.56
CA ARG A 23 12.82 -51.04 8.86
C ARG A 23 13.11 -50.96 7.37
N ALA A 24 13.45 -52.12 6.78
CA ALA A 24 13.64 -52.31 5.35
C ALA A 24 12.58 -51.58 4.50
N PRO A 25 12.95 -51.05 3.32
CA PRO A 25 12.04 -50.24 2.51
C PRO A 25 10.85 -51.10 2.08
N ALA A 26 9.67 -50.81 2.64
CA ALA A 26 8.43 -51.38 2.17
C ALA A 26 8.26 -50.97 0.70
N THR A 27 8.29 -51.96 -0.20
CA THR A 27 7.94 -51.78 -1.60
C THR A 27 6.56 -51.14 -1.68
N LEU A 28 6.50 -49.91 -2.19
CA LEU A 28 5.24 -49.17 -2.32
C LEU A 28 4.27 -49.95 -3.23
N PRO A 29 2.97 -49.99 -2.91
CA PRO A 29 1.97 -50.62 -3.77
C PRO A 29 1.90 -49.90 -5.14
N PRO A 30 1.51 -50.60 -6.22
CA PRO A 30 1.45 -49.99 -7.55
C PRO A 30 0.49 -48.79 -7.57
N ARG A 31 0.95 -47.70 -8.18
CA ARG A 31 0.20 -46.44 -8.33
C ARG A 31 -1.12 -46.69 -9.08
N PRO A 32 -2.25 -46.12 -8.61
CA PRO A 32 -3.53 -46.25 -9.32
C PRO A 32 -3.46 -45.61 -10.72
N PRO A 33 -4.25 -46.11 -11.70
CA PRO A 33 -4.29 -45.54 -13.05
C PRO A 33 -4.72 -44.06 -13.00
N PRO A 34 -4.29 -43.23 -13.97
CA PRO A 34 -4.60 -41.81 -13.97
C PRO A 34 -6.12 -41.59 -14.04
N PRO A 35 -6.65 -40.58 -13.35
CA PRO A 35 -8.09 -40.30 -13.39
C PRO A 35 -8.48 -39.92 -14.81
N SER A 36 -9.39 -40.72 -15.38
CA SER A 36 -10.19 -40.31 -16.53
C SER A 36 -11.01 -39.10 -16.13
N SER A 37 -10.62 -37.92 -16.61
CA SER A 37 -11.43 -36.71 -16.73
C SER A 37 -12.17 -36.26 -15.46
N SER A 38 -11.42 -35.92 -14.39
CA SER A 38 -11.88 -34.94 -13.41
C SER A 38 -10.65 -34.27 -12.77
N SER A 39 -10.32 -33.07 -13.22
CA SER A 39 -9.07 -32.38 -12.93
C SER A 39 -8.91 -32.02 -11.45
N SER A 40 -7.94 -32.62 -10.77
CA SER A 40 -7.37 -32.15 -9.51
C SER A 40 -6.28 -31.10 -9.78
N ALA A 41 -6.65 -29.99 -10.43
CA ALA A 41 -5.76 -28.86 -10.65
C ALA A 41 -6.04 -27.81 -9.57
N LEU A 42 -5.00 -27.26 -8.94
CA LEU A 42 -5.08 -25.99 -8.22
C LEU A 42 -5.54 -24.95 -9.24
N VAL A 43 -6.85 -24.72 -9.32
CA VAL A 43 -7.43 -23.64 -10.11
C VAL A 43 -7.08 -22.36 -9.36
N GLU A 44 -6.06 -21.66 -9.85
CA GLU A 44 -5.80 -20.29 -9.46
C GLU A 44 -7.08 -19.49 -9.72
N TYR A 45 -7.78 -19.13 -8.65
CA TYR A 45 -8.95 -18.27 -8.72
C TYR A 45 -8.48 -16.92 -9.23
N THR A 46 -8.60 -16.71 -10.54
CA THR A 46 -8.44 -15.39 -11.13
C THR A 46 -9.76 -14.66 -10.88
N PRO A 47 -9.80 -13.67 -9.98
CA PRO A 47 -11.02 -12.91 -9.77
C PRO A 47 -11.44 -12.29 -11.11
N PRO A 48 -12.72 -12.41 -11.50
CA PRO A 48 -13.20 -11.80 -12.73
C PRO A 48 -12.90 -10.30 -12.69
N ALA A 49 -12.43 -9.74 -13.80
CA ALA A 49 -12.19 -8.32 -13.92
C ALA A 49 -13.48 -7.57 -13.56
N ALA A 50 -13.38 -6.55 -12.71
CA ALA A 50 -14.51 -5.69 -12.40
C ALA A 50 -15.06 -5.13 -13.71
N ASN A 51 -16.31 -5.45 -14.05
CA ASN A 51 -16.92 -4.90 -15.24
C ASN A 51 -17.16 -3.41 -14.97
N PRO A 52 -16.79 -2.52 -15.89
CA PRO A 52 -17.02 -1.09 -15.71
C PRO A 52 -18.51 -0.76 -15.53
N GLU A 53 -19.40 -1.60 -16.07
CA GLU A 53 -20.85 -1.46 -15.91
C GLU A 53 -21.33 -1.70 -14.46
N ASP A 54 -20.66 -2.57 -13.70
CA ASP A 54 -21.03 -2.85 -12.30
C ASP A 54 -20.72 -1.65 -11.40
N GLU A 55 -19.58 -1.00 -11.64
CA GLU A 55 -19.20 0.24 -10.94
C GLU A 55 -20.18 1.38 -11.25
N ASP A 56 -20.62 1.50 -12.50
CA ASP A 56 -21.61 2.50 -12.93
C ASP A 56 -22.98 2.28 -12.27
N LEU A 57 -23.41 1.02 -12.14
CA LEU A 57 -24.66 0.68 -11.45
C LEU A 57 -24.59 1.02 -9.97
N GLU A 58 -23.48 0.74 -9.31
CA GLU A 58 -23.30 1.05 -7.89
C GLU A 58 -23.26 2.55 -7.63
N ILE A 59 -22.61 3.32 -8.50
CA ILE A 59 -22.63 4.80 -8.46
C ILE A 59 -24.06 5.30 -8.64
N LYS A 60 -24.81 4.76 -9.60
CA LYS A 60 -26.19 5.16 -9.86
C LYS A 60 -27.15 4.79 -8.72
N LEU A 61 -26.98 3.62 -8.12
CA LEU A 61 -27.76 3.18 -6.97
C LEU A 61 -27.50 4.06 -5.75
N ARG A 62 -26.23 4.41 -5.47
CA ARG A 62 -25.87 5.39 -4.43
C ARG A 62 -26.56 6.74 -4.69
N ARG A 63 -26.48 7.24 -5.92
CA ARG A 63 -27.13 8.50 -6.32
C ARG A 63 -28.64 8.46 -6.11
N ILE A 64 -29.29 7.34 -6.43
CA ILE A 64 -30.74 7.17 -6.22
C ILE A 64 -31.07 7.20 -4.73
N ILE A 65 -30.38 6.40 -3.92
CA ILE A 65 -30.63 6.31 -2.48
C ILE A 65 -30.43 7.66 -1.78
N GLU A 66 -29.41 8.43 -2.19
CA GLU A 66 -29.06 9.69 -1.53
C GLU A 66 -29.86 10.89 -2.04
N CYS A 67 -30.22 10.93 -3.33
CA CYS A 67 -30.73 12.14 -3.97
C CYS A 67 -32.19 12.05 -4.40
N VAL A 68 -32.76 10.85 -4.51
CA VAL A 68 -34.15 10.69 -4.90
C VAL A 68 -35.03 10.71 -3.63
N PRO A 69 -35.98 11.65 -3.51
CA PRO A 69 -36.89 11.68 -2.38
C PRO A 69 -37.73 10.40 -2.33
N VAL A 70 -37.63 9.66 -1.22
CA VAL A 70 -38.45 8.47 -0.98
C VAL A 70 -39.80 8.91 -0.44
N ARG A 71 -40.88 8.65 -1.19
CA ARG A 71 -42.25 8.84 -0.71
C ARG A 71 -42.67 7.66 0.15
N VAL A 72 -43.01 7.91 1.41
CA VAL A 72 -43.56 6.89 2.31
C VAL A 72 -45.08 6.99 2.30
N SER A 73 -45.76 5.88 1.96
CA SER A 73 -47.23 5.81 1.91
C SER A 73 -47.88 5.41 3.24
N ASN A 74 -47.09 4.94 4.21
CA ASN A 74 -47.56 4.25 5.41
C ASN A 74 -47.40 5.12 6.67
N THR A 75 -47.59 6.44 6.55
CA THR A 75 -47.37 7.39 7.66
C THR A 75 -48.68 7.68 8.38
N SER A 76 -48.73 7.33 9.67
CA SER A 76 -49.79 7.74 10.59
C SER A 76 -49.74 9.26 10.85
N GLY A 77 -50.86 9.86 11.26
CA GLY A 77 -50.94 11.30 11.55
C GLY A 77 -49.98 11.76 12.65
N SER A 78 -49.58 13.03 12.64
CA SER A 78 -48.53 13.56 13.55
C SER A 78 -48.88 13.49 15.03
N SER A 79 -50.16 13.44 15.38
CA SER A 79 -50.65 13.30 16.76
C SER A 79 -51.11 11.88 17.08
N ALA A 80 -50.92 10.92 16.16
CA ALA A 80 -51.23 9.52 16.42
C ALA A 80 -50.24 8.97 17.46
N GLY A 81 -50.74 8.15 18.40
CA GLY A 81 -49.89 7.45 19.35
C GLY A 81 -49.01 6.39 18.68
N SER A 82 -48.06 5.83 19.43
CA SER A 82 -47.16 4.81 18.88
C SER A 82 -47.90 3.49 18.63
N GLY A 83 -47.85 3.00 17.39
CA GLY A 83 -48.36 1.71 16.98
C GLY A 83 -47.40 0.56 17.29
N SER A 84 -47.89 -0.67 17.26
CA SER A 84 -47.08 -1.87 17.50
C SER A 84 -45.96 -2.09 16.46
N GLY A 85 -46.09 -1.50 15.26
CA GLY A 85 -45.10 -1.58 14.18
C GLY A 85 -44.01 -0.51 14.22
N ASP A 86 -44.20 0.57 14.97
CA ASP A 86 -43.31 1.74 14.95
C ASP A 86 -41.92 1.40 15.45
N PHE A 87 -41.83 0.54 16.47
CA PHE A 87 -40.57 0.06 17.00
C PHE A 87 -39.70 -0.61 15.92
N HIS A 88 -40.32 -1.45 15.08
CA HIS A 88 -39.60 -2.16 14.03
C HIS A 88 -39.21 -1.24 12.87
N GLN A 89 -40.03 -0.23 12.55
CA GLN A 89 -39.67 0.81 11.58
C GLN A 89 -38.47 1.61 12.08
N TYR A 90 -38.50 2.08 13.32
CA TYR A 90 -37.38 2.81 13.93
C TYR A 90 -36.09 1.99 13.93
N ARG A 91 -36.16 0.70 14.30
CA ARG A 91 -35.00 -0.20 14.29
C ARG A 91 -34.38 -0.33 12.89
N GLN A 92 -35.20 -0.48 11.86
CA GLN A 92 -34.74 -0.59 10.47
C GLN A 92 -34.11 0.72 9.98
N MET A 93 -34.79 1.85 10.24
CA MET A 93 -34.29 3.18 9.89
C MET A 93 -32.96 3.48 10.59
N ARG A 94 -32.85 3.20 11.90
CA ARG A 94 -31.61 3.41 12.66
C ARG A 94 -30.44 2.60 12.08
N ARG A 95 -30.66 1.32 11.75
CA ARG A 95 -29.62 0.48 11.13
C ARG A 95 -29.19 1.03 9.78
N THR A 96 -30.17 1.36 8.94
CA THR A 96 -29.90 1.94 7.61
C THR A 96 -29.08 3.23 7.73
N GLU A 97 -29.40 4.09 8.69
CA GLU A 97 -28.67 5.34 8.92
C GLU A 97 -27.26 5.10 9.50
N GLN A 98 -27.10 4.16 10.43
CA GLN A 98 -25.78 3.78 10.93
C GLN A 98 -24.89 3.22 9.82
N ASP A 99 -25.43 2.35 8.98
CA ASP A 99 -24.72 1.79 7.84
C ASP A 99 -24.36 2.89 6.83
N ARG A 100 -25.25 3.88 6.62
CA ARG A 100 -24.98 5.04 5.77
C ARG A 100 -23.80 5.87 6.29
N LEU A 101 -23.81 6.19 7.59
CA LEU A 101 -22.72 6.94 8.23
C LEU A 101 -21.39 6.17 8.17
N ALA A 102 -21.41 4.87 8.50
CA ALA A 102 -20.22 4.03 8.45
C ALA A 102 -19.62 3.94 7.04
N ARG A 103 -20.45 3.87 5.99
CA ARG A 103 -19.99 3.89 4.59
C ARG A 103 -19.35 5.23 4.22
N MET A 104 -19.96 6.35 4.62
CA MET A 104 -19.42 7.69 4.39
C MET A 104 -18.06 7.87 5.06
N ASP A 105 -17.91 7.43 6.32
CA ASP A 105 -16.66 7.51 7.06
C ASP A 105 -15.56 6.63 6.43
N ALA A 106 -15.89 5.41 6.02
CA ALA A 106 -14.95 4.52 5.35
C ALA A 106 -14.47 5.09 4.02
N ASP A 107 -15.37 5.66 3.21
CA ASP A 107 -15.02 6.30 1.94
C ASP A 107 -14.15 7.55 2.15
N PHE A 108 -14.41 8.33 3.21
CA PHE A 108 -13.56 9.46 3.59
C PHE A 108 -12.15 9.02 3.99
N GLN A 109 -12.03 7.99 4.83
CA GLN A 109 -10.73 7.46 5.25
C GLN A 109 -9.92 6.94 4.06
N LYS A 110 -10.54 6.16 3.16
CA LYS A 110 -9.90 5.68 1.93
C LYS A 110 -9.39 6.84 1.06
N ARG A 111 -10.23 7.86 0.83
CA ARG A 111 -9.82 9.05 0.05
C ARG A 111 -8.64 9.76 0.71
N LYS A 112 -8.68 9.94 2.03
CA LYS A 112 -7.60 10.55 2.80
C LYS A 112 -6.29 9.76 2.64
N GLU A 113 -6.32 8.45 2.86
CA GLU A 113 -5.15 7.57 2.71
C GLU A 113 -4.55 7.62 1.30
N ILE A 114 -5.40 7.59 0.25
CA ILE A 114 -4.94 7.70 -1.14
C ILE A 114 -4.28 9.05 -1.39
N THR A 115 -4.88 10.15 -0.92
CA THR A 115 -4.31 11.49 -1.10
C THR A 115 -2.97 11.65 -0.37
N GLU A 116 -2.87 11.15 0.87
CA GLU A 116 -1.63 11.19 1.63
C GLU A 116 -0.53 10.32 0.98
N PHE A 117 -0.89 9.14 0.47
CA PHE A 117 0.04 8.27 -0.21
C PHE A 117 0.56 8.91 -1.51
N ALA A 118 -0.34 9.53 -2.30
CA ALA A 118 0.03 10.25 -3.52
C ALA A 118 0.98 11.42 -3.21
N GLN A 119 0.66 12.23 -2.19
CA GLN A 119 1.53 13.33 -1.74
C GLN A 119 2.92 12.83 -1.31
N ARG A 120 2.99 11.81 -0.44
CA ARG A 120 4.27 11.22 -0.02
C ARG A 120 5.06 10.60 -1.17
N ARG A 121 4.39 10.09 -2.20
CA ARG A 121 5.06 9.56 -3.41
C ARG A 121 5.61 10.69 -4.27
N GLU A 122 4.82 11.72 -4.50
CA GLU A 122 5.22 12.89 -5.28
C GLU A 122 6.38 13.63 -4.63
N GLU A 123 6.38 13.80 -3.30
CA GLU A 123 7.48 14.42 -2.56
C GLU A 123 8.80 13.65 -2.75
N ARG A 124 8.77 12.32 -2.64
CA ARG A 124 9.95 11.47 -2.87
C ARG A 124 10.45 11.57 -4.31
N LEU A 125 9.54 11.59 -5.29
CA LEU A 125 9.90 11.76 -6.71
C LEU A 125 10.49 13.15 -6.96
N LYS A 126 9.88 14.21 -6.45
CA LYS A 126 10.38 15.59 -6.54
C LYS A 126 11.77 15.71 -5.92
N ALA A 127 12.02 15.14 -4.74
CA ALA A 127 13.34 15.15 -4.13
C ALA A 127 14.40 14.42 -4.98
N ALA A 128 14.05 13.30 -5.59
CA ALA A 128 14.94 12.57 -6.51
C ALA A 128 15.20 13.36 -7.81
N GLU A 129 14.17 14.00 -8.36
CA GLU A 129 14.26 14.88 -9.53
C GLU A 129 15.12 16.11 -9.25
N GLU A 130 15.00 16.74 -8.07
CA GLU A 130 15.85 17.86 -7.68
C GLU A 130 17.31 17.45 -7.52
N ARG A 131 17.59 16.31 -6.87
CA ARG A 131 18.95 15.77 -6.73
C ARG A 131 19.55 15.47 -8.11
N THR A 132 18.80 14.86 -9.01
CA THR A 132 19.27 14.54 -10.37
C THR A 132 19.39 15.78 -11.25
N ALA A 133 18.48 16.76 -11.15
CA ALA A 133 18.55 18.04 -11.86
C ALA A 133 19.78 18.86 -11.43
N LYS A 134 20.05 18.98 -10.13
CA LYS A 134 21.27 19.63 -9.61
C LYS A 134 22.53 18.97 -10.17
N LYS A 135 22.60 17.62 -10.16
CA LYS A 135 23.74 16.87 -10.74
C LYS A 135 23.82 17.06 -12.27
N ARG A 136 22.69 17.11 -12.98
CA ARG A 136 22.62 17.35 -14.44
C ARG A 136 23.13 18.75 -14.79
N LEU A 137 22.70 19.79 -14.07
CA LEU A 137 23.16 21.16 -14.24
C LEU A 137 24.67 21.29 -14.01
N LYS A 138 25.22 20.64 -12.96
CA LYS A 138 26.67 20.60 -12.72
C LYS A 138 27.42 19.97 -13.92
N ARG A 139 26.91 18.85 -14.46
CA ARG A 139 27.50 18.18 -15.64
C ARG A 139 27.43 19.05 -16.91
N LEU A 140 26.31 19.74 -17.13
CA LEU A 140 26.14 20.64 -18.28
C LEU A 140 27.09 21.84 -18.20
N LYS A 141 27.22 22.50 -17.04
CA LYS A 141 28.20 23.57 -16.82
C LYS A 141 29.64 23.10 -17.09
N LYS A 142 30.02 21.90 -16.61
CA LYS A 142 31.33 21.30 -16.90
C LYS A 142 31.52 21.01 -18.40
N LYS A 143 30.49 20.54 -19.10
CA LYS A 143 30.52 20.27 -20.54
C LYS A 143 30.68 21.55 -21.36
N LEU A 144 30.00 22.64 -20.98
CA LEU A 144 30.14 23.96 -21.60
C LEU A 144 31.55 24.51 -21.42
N LYS A 145 32.07 24.56 -20.18
CA LYS A 145 33.45 24.99 -19.91
C LYS A 145 34.50 24.20 -20.72
N LYS A 146 34.32 22.89 -20.92
CA LYS A 146 35.20 22.06 -21.75
C LYS A 146 35.10 22.41 -23.24
N LYS A 147 33.89 22.66 -23.75
CA LYS A 147 33.69 23.10 -25.14
C LYS A 147 34.33 24.47 -25.39
N ASP A 148 34.15 25.41 -24.46
CA ASP A 148 34.73 26.76 -24.56
C ASP A 148 36.26 26.71 -24.54
N LYS A 149 36.87 25.86 -23.68
CA LYS A 149 38.31 25.61 -23.69
C LYS A 149 38.79 25.01 -25.01
N LYS A 150 38.09 24.01 -25.55
CA LYS A 150 38.44 23.38 -26.83
C LYS A 150 38.38 24.38 -28.00
N CYS A 151 37.37 25.25 -28.03
CA CYS A 151 37.27 26.27 -29.08
C CYS A 151 38.35 27.36 -28.95
N LYS A 152 38.78 27.69 -27.72
CA LYS A 152 39.90 28.62 -27.51
C LYS A 152 41.25 28.05 -27.92
N THR A 153 41.49 26.75 -27.73
CA THR A 153 42.75 26.10 -28.10
C THR A 153 42.90 25.83 -29.60
N ASP A 154 41.81 25.88 -30.36
CA ASP A 154 41.83 25.68 -31.82
C ASP A 154 42.10 27.00 -32.60
N GLY A 155 42.16 28.14 -31.89
CA GLY A 155 42.19 29.48 -32.49
C GLY A 155 43.52 30.25 -32.46
N GLY A 156 44.61 29.74 -31.87
CA GLY A 156 45.91 30.39 -31.99
C GLY A 156 46.89 30.18 -30.83
N GLY A 157 48.14 29.90 -31.22
CA GLY A 157 49.45 29.99 -30.54
C GLY A 157 49.55 30.25 -29.04
N ASP A 158 50.27 29.34 -28.38
CA ASP A 158 51.33 29.55 -27.37
C ASP A 158 51.36 30.89 -26.60
N ASP A 159 51.11 30.88 -25.28
CA ASP A 159 52.11 31.16 -24.24
C ASP A 159 51.48 31.00 -22.84
N GLY A 160 52.32 30.64 -21.86
CA GLY A 160 51.88 30.25 -20.51
C GLY A 160 51.50 31.43 -19.62
N GLN A 161 50.57 31.20 -18.69
CA GLN A 161 50.64 31.74 -17.33
C GLN A 161 49.64 31.07 -16.38
N LYS A 162 50.13 30.81 -15.16
CA LYS A 162 49.38 30.48 -13.94
C LYS A 162 48.10 31.31 -13.85
N GLU A 163 46.99 30.69 -13.46
CA GLU A 163 46.12 31.31 -12.46
C GLU A 163 45.42 30.24 -11.62
N GLN A 164 45.43 30.49 -10.32
CA GLN A 164 44.84 29.66 -9.28
C GLN A 164 43.31 29.61 -9.45
N SER A 165 42.73 28.42 -9.29
CA SER A 165 41.29 28.25 -9.19
C SER A 165 41.01 27.25 -8.09
N SER A 166 41.19 27.73 -6.87
CA SER A 166 40.47 27.22 -5.69
C SER A 166 38.99 27.10 -6.03
N ASP A 167 38.46 25.88 -5.96
CA ASP A 167 37.04 25.62 -5.77
C ASP A 167 36.97 24.45 -4.78
N GLU A 168 37.32 24.81 -3.53
CA GLU A 168 36.84 24.19 -2.30
C GLU A 168 35.33 24.00 -2.39
N GLY A 169 34.91 22.83 -2.86
CA GLY A 169 33.53 22.37 -2.80
C GLY A 169 33.47 21.21 -1.82
N GLY A 170 33.62 21.53 -0.53
CA GLY A 170 33.55 20.61 0.59
C GLY A 170 32.40 19.63 0.45
N ASP A 171 32.79 18.37 0.35
CA ASP A 171 31.95 17.20 0.45
C ASP A 171 31.60 17.03 1.93
N SER A 172 30.47 17.62 2.34
CA SER A 172 29.83 17.29 3.61
C SER A 172 28.57 16.50 3.29
N ASP A 173 28.77 15.22 3.03
CA ASP A 173 27.74 14.20 3.17
C ASP A 173 27.36 14.14 4.66
N ASN A 174 26.45 15.03 5.08
CA ASN A 174 25.69 14.85 6.30
C ASN A 174 24.48 13.98 5.97
N GLU A 175 24.74 12.68 5.87
CA GLU A 175 23.73 11.62 5.99
C GLU A 175 23.30 11.58 7.47
N GLU A 176 22.20 12.26 7.80
CA GLU A 176 21.48 12.09 9.06
C GLU A 176 20.29 11.15 8.82
N ALA A 177 20.08 10.29 9.81
CA ALA A 177 19.30 9.05 9.77
C ALA A 177 17.79 9.26 9.96
#